data_AF-A0A0B1TS09-F1
#
_entry.id   AF-A0A0B1TS09-F1
#
_cell.length_a   1.000
_cell.length_b   1.000
_cell.length_c   1.000
_cell.angle_alpha   90.00
_cell.angle_beta   90.00
_cell.angle_gamma   90.00
#
_symmetry.space_group_name_H-M   'P 1'
#
loop_
_entity.id
_entity.type
_entity.pdbx_description
1 polymer ?
#
loop_
_entity_poly.entity_id
_entity_poly.type
_entity_poly.pdbx_seq_one_letter_code
_entity_poly.pdbx_strand_id
1 'polypeptide(L)'
;MLPHRCIPKKWSKSFVQRYFYQKLQEIRNDPRFADTAVRKLWQEMLDAFPLMSHFTTREIDEVMDEFHGIGYMQRRRAISKNIERHGKPTVSLDDVPENLRTLTDGTNFLQHSEPGLYIYYSKETVKKAFDNGLVALVADGIHKLPPDALGDDGQLYTIHGVCNGGIDVPIFHVLTRRKNVTVYKKVFGLVKQELLTLGADLTGIRVILDFERAALAAVKEHFPSDCIEGCGFHLAQAWNRKALSLGLRNEMKDVQVLRWWLAVKGLIFLPPHLHTKLPAFHRPTIARSHRAYKKCEDFLEYLHKVWYDGPFEGIWYKWNKKELRTSNIAESYHKYCHHRHLTA
;
A
#
# COMPACT_ATOMS: atom_id res chain seq x y z
N MET A 1 38.53 -50.07 11.14
CA MET A 1 38.11 -48.69 10.84
C MET A 1 36.81 -48.43 11.58
N LEU A 2 36.77 -47.48 12.52
CA LEU A 2 35.50 -47.07 13.13
C LEU A 2 34.72 -46.25 12.10
N PRO A 3 33.41 -46.52 11.89
CA PRO A 3 32.61 -45.73 10.98
C PRO A 3 32.48 -44.30 11.53
N HIS A 4 33.05 -43.35 10.79
CA HIS A 4 32.87 -41.93 11.06
C HIS A 4 31.38 -41.58 10.88
N ARG A 5 30.69 -41.30 11.99
CA ARG A 5 29.38 -40.64 12.00
C ARG A 5 29.61 -39.13 11.93
N CYS A 6 29.48 -38.55 10.73
CA CYS A 6 29.41 -37.10 10.61
C CYS A 6 28.04 -36.67 11.13
N ILE A 7 27.97 -36.01 12.28
CA ILE A 7 26.77 -35.27 12.69
C ILE A 7 27.03 -33.83 12.26
N PRO A 8 26.40 -33.34 11.17
CA PRO A 8 26.51 -31.93 10.79
C PRO A 8 26.09 -31.06 11.98
N LYS A 9 26.86 -30.01 12.30
CA LYS A 9 26.54 -29.01 13.35
C LYS A 9 25.14 -28.34 13.21
N LYS A 10 24.38 -28.66 12.15
CA LYS A 10 23.01 -28.19 11.85
C LYS A 10 22.13 -29.30 11.23
N TRP A 11 22.29 -30.55 11.67
CA TRP A 11 21.54 -31.69 11.11
C TRP A 11 20.02 -31.52 11.21
N SER A 12 19.50 -31.10 12.37
CA SER A 12 18.06 -30.85 12.61
C SER A 12 17.50 -29.87 11.59
N LYS A 13 18.21 -28.76 11.34
CA LYS A 13 17.87 -27.77 10.30
C LYS A 13 17.82 -28.36 8.90
N SER A 14 18.84 -29.11 8.50
CA SER A 14 18.86 -29.77 7.19
C SER A 14 17.78 -30.85 7.05
N PHE A 15 17.44 -31.54 8.13
CA PHE A 15 16.35 -32.51 8.17
C PHE A 15 14.99 -31.82 8.02
N VAL A 16 14.70 -30.85 8.89
CA VAL A 16 13.46 -30.03 8.87
C VAL A 16 13.23 -29.38 7.51
N GLN A 17 14.28 -28.86 6.87
CA GLN A 17 14.15 -28.25 5.55
C GLN A 17 13.75 -29.28 4.47
N ARG A 18 14.36 -30.48 4.49
CA ARG A 18 14.04 -31.56 3.55
C ARG A 18 12.66 -32.15 3.79
N TYR A 19 12.34 -32.45 5.05
CA TYR A 19 11.03 -32.95 5.46
C TYR A 19 9.92 -31.99 5.05
N PHE A 20 10.08 -30.70 5.36
CA PHE A 20 9.11 -29.69 4.97
C PHE A 20 8.97 -29.57 3.45
N TYR A 21 10.07 -29.57 2.71
CA TYR A 21 10.02 -29.53 1.25
C TYR A 21 9.26 -30.73 0.67
N GLN A 22 9.51 -31.94 1.19
CA GLN A 22 8.79 -33.15 0.78
C GLN A 22 7.29 -33.03 1.07
N LYS A 23 6.91 -32.59 2.26
CA LYS A 23 5.50 -32.37 2.62
C LYS A 23 4.83 -31.33 1.73
N LEU A 24 5.53 -30.26 1.37
CA LEU A 24 5.00 -29.29 0.41
C LEU A 24 4.80 -29.89 -0.99
N GLN A 25 5.66 -30.81 -1.43
CA GLN A 25 5.47 -31.52 -2.69
C GLN A 25 4.30 -32.50 -2.64
N GLU A 26 4.11 -33.20 -1.52
CA GLU A 26 2.91 -34.04 -1.29
C GLU A 26 1.64 -33.19 -1.37
N ILE A 27 1.58 -32.10 -0.60
CA ILE A 27 0.46 -31.15 -0.63
C ILE A 27 0.23 -30.63 -2.04
N ARG A 28 1.30 -30.26 -2.75
CA ARG A 28 1.22 -29.69 -4.10
C ARG A 28 0.68 -30.64 -5.17
N ASN A 29 0.92 -31.94 -5.02
CA ASN A 29 0.64 -32.92 -6.06
C ASN A 29 -0.64 -33.73 -5.79
N ASP A 30 -1.27 -33.56 -4.62
CA ASP A 30 -2.48 -34.28 -4.23
C ASP A 30 -3.67 -33.31 -4.04
N PRO A 31 -4.65 -33.33 -4.97
CA PRO A 31 -5.82 -32.45 -4.92
C PRO A 31 -6.68 -32.56 -3.66
N ARG A 32 -6.57 -33.66 -2.88
CA ARG A 32 -7.34 -33.83 -1.65
C ARG A 32 -7.01 -32.78 -0.59
N PHE A 33 -5.86 -32.12 -0.71
CA PHE A 33 -5.47 -31.04 0.21
C PHE A 33 -6.13 -29.70 -0.09
N ALA A 34 -6.86 -29.54 -1.21
CA ALA A 34 -7.43 -28.27 -1.65
C ALA A 34 -8.28 -27.55 -0.57
N ASP A 35 -9.08 -28.30 0.17
CA ASP A 35 -9.98 -27.75 1.21
C ASP A 35 -9.42 -27.87 2.63
N THR A 36 -8.14 -28.23 2.78
CA THR A 36 -7.57 -28.52 4.10
C THR A 36 -7.10 -27.24 4.78
N ALA A 37 -7.51 -27.02 6.03
CA ALA A 37 -7.04 -25.89 6.83
C ALA A 37 -5.51 -25.94 7.02
N VAL A 38 -4.81 -24.85 6.66
CA VAL A 38 -3.34 -24.72 6.76
C VAL A 38 -2.82 -25.06 8.17
N ARG A 39 -3.58 -24.69 9.21
CA ARG A 39 -3.23 -24.97 10.60
C ARG A 39 -3.27 -26.47 10.93
N LYS A 40 -4.21 -27.22 10.32
CA LYS A 40 -4.31 -28.67 10.47
C LYS A 40 -3.08 -29.36 9.88
N LEU A 41 -2.68 -29.01 8.66
CA LEU A 41 -1.49 -29.57 8.01
C LEU A 41 -0.18 -29.26 8.75
N TRP A 42 -0.07 -28.06 9.31
CA TRP A 42 1.09 -27.72 10.14
C TRP A 42 1.13 -28.56 11.43
N GLN A 43 -0.02 -28.79 12.06
CA GLN A 43 -0.11 -29.64 13.25
C GLN A 43 0.20 -31.11 12.91
N GLU A 44 -0.35 -31.65 11.83
CA GLU A 44 -0.05 -33.02 11.37
C GLU A 44 1.44 -33.24 11.09
N MET A 45 2.14 -32.22 10.56
CA MET A 45 3.60 -32.29 10.37
C MET A 45 4.36 -32.32 11.71
N LEU A 46 3.89 -31.59 12.72
CA LEU A 46 4.48 -31.63 14.06
C LEU A 46 4.22 -32.97 14.76
N ASP A 47 2.99 -33.45 14.69
CA ASP A 47 2.55 -34.70 15.31
C ASP A 47 3.22 -35.93 14.67
N ALA A 48 3.78 -35.78 13.45
CA ALA A 48 4.56 -36.82 12.79
C ALA A 48 5.95 -37.03 13.38
N PHE A 49 6.58 -36.03 14.01
CA PHE A 49 7.95 -36.16 14.53
C PHE A 49 8.05 -37.17 15.68
N PRO A 50 7.16 -37.18 16.69
CA PRO A 50 7.17 -38.18 17.76
C PRO A 50 7.02 -39.63 17.26
N LEU A 51 6.46 -39.83 16.07
CA LEU A 51 6.24 -41.15 15.45
C LEU A 51 7.46 -41.66 14.68
N MET A 52 8.53 -40.87 14.56
CA MET A 52 9.74 -41.24 13.83
C MET A 52 10.64 -42.16 14.68
N SER A 53 10.38 -43.46 14.64
CA SER A 53 11.08 -44.49 15.42
C SER A 53 12.60 -44.59 15.19
N HIS A 54 13.11 -43.94 14.16
CA HIS A 54 14.53 -43.89 13.82
C HIS A 54 15.28 -42.75 14.53
N PHE A 55 14.58 -41.92 15.32
CA PHE A 55 15.17 -40.87 16.15
C PHE A 55 15.06 -41.19 17.63
N THR A 56 16.07 -40.76 18.37
CA THR A 56 16.02 -40.70 19.83
C THR A 56 15.09 -39.57 20.29
N THR A 57 14.59 -39.63 21.53
CA THR A 57 13.76 -38.57 22.11
C THR A 57 14.40 -37.19 22.00
N ARG A 58 15.72 -37.09 22.25
CA ARG A 58 16.47 -35.84 22.14
C ARG A 58 16.52 -35.30 20.70
N GLU A 59 16.66 -36.18 19.71
CA GLU A 59 16.65 -35.78 18.29
C GLU A 59 15.25 -35.33 17.84
N ILE A 60 14.19 -35.94 18.38
CA ILE A 60 12.80 -35.52 18.14
C ILE A 60 12.60 -34.09 18.68
N ASP A 61 13.02 -33.82 19.92
CA ASP A 61 12.91 -32.49 20.52
C ASP A 61 13.66 -31.43 19.71
N GLU A 62 14.90 -31.71 19.30
CA GLU A 62 15.72 -30.80 18.47
C GLU A 62 15.07 -30.51 17.09
N VAL A 63 14.43 -31.51 16.48
CA VAL A 63 13.73 -31.35 15.19
C VAL A 63 12.42 -30.59 15.36
N MET A 64 11.67 -30.86 16.43
CA MET A 64 10.44 -30.16 16.74
C MET A 64 10.70 -28.67 17.04
N ASP A 65 11.71 -28.35 17.83
CA ASP A 65 12.11 -26.97 18.11
C ASP A 65 12.52 -26.22 16.84
N GLU A 66 13.28 -26.86 15.95
CA GLU A 66 13.70 -26.27 14.68
C GLU A 66 12.54 -26.13 13.68
N PHE A 67 11.59 -27.07 13.67
CA PHE A 67 10.40 -26.99 12.81
C PHE A 67 9.42 -25.92 13.32
N HIS A 68 9.20 -25.88 14.64
CA HIS A 68 8.36 -24.90 15.29
C HIS A 68 8.93 -23.50 15.15
N GLY A 69 10.23 -23.31 15.45
CA GLY A 69 10.93 -22.04 15.36
C GLY A 69 10.17 -20.89 16.04
N ILE A 70 9.78 -19.86 15.29
CA ILE A 70 8.96 -18.72 15.79
C ILE A 70 7.45 -19.02 15.77
N GLY A 71 7.07 -20.28 15.58
CA GLY A 71 5.71 -20.79 15.56
C GLY A 71 5.11 -20.91 14.15
N TYR A 72 3.81 -21.22 14.14
CA TYR A 72 2.98 -21.44 12.94
C TYR A 72 3.21 -20.44 11.79
N MET A 73 3.42 -19.16 12.12
CA MET A 73 3.59 -18.08 11.14
C MET A 73 4.79 -18.28 10.22
N GLN A 74 5.83 -19.01 10.67
CA GLN A 74 7.03 -19.25 9.88
C GLN A 74 6.78 -20.14 8.64
N ARG A 75 5.82 -21.08 8.73
CA ARG A 75 5.58 -22.11 7.70
C ARG A 75 4.21 -21.99 7.04
N ARG A 76 3.25 -21.30 7.67
CA ARG A 76 1.89 -21.05 7.17
C ARG A 76 1.83 -20.70 5.68
N ARG A 77 2.63 -19.72 5.25
CA ARG A 77 2.57 -19.20 3.87
C ARG A 77 2.97 -20.25 2.83
N ALA A 78 4.02 -21.01 3.10
CA ALA A 78 4.49 -22.02 2.17
C ALA A 78 3.49 -23.19 2.05
N ILE A 79 2.84 -23.57 3.15
CA ILE A 79 1.75 -24.56 3.13
C ILE A 79 0.56 -24.01 2.33
N SER A 80 0.07 -22.80 2.64
CA SER A 80 -1.04 -22.14 1.93
C SER A 80 -0.83 -22.10 0.42
N LYS A 81 0.37 -21.69 -0.02
CA LYS A 81 0.70 -21.60 -1.45
C LYS A 81 0.63 -22.93 -2.19
N ASN A 82 0.94 -24.05 -1.54
CA ASN A 82 0.89 -25.37 -2.18
C ASN A 82 -0.54 -25.94 -2.19
N ILE A 83 -1.39 -25.57 -1.22
CA ILE A 83 -2.84 -25.87 -1.24
C ILE A 83 -3.53 -25.08 -2.37
N GLU A 84 -3.23 -23.78 -2.47
CA GLU A 84 -3.79 -22.87 -3.49
C GLU A 84 -3.52 -23.29 -4.94
N ARG A 85 -2.61 -24.25 -5.18
CA ARG A 85 -2.35 -24.80 -6.53
C ARG A 85 -3.48 -25.67 -7.06
N HIS A 86 -4.28 -26.28 -6.19
CA HIS A 86 -5.36 -27.19 -6.58
C HIS A 86 -6.66 -26.48 -6.93
N GLY A 87 -6.75 -25.19 -6.59
CA GLY A 87 -7.97 -24.43 -6.71
C GLY A 87 -7.67 -22.94 -6.63
N LYS A 88 -6.85 -22.42 -7.54
CA LYS A 88 -7.12 -21.06 -7.98
C LYS A 88 -8.38 -21.18 -8.83
N PRO A 89 -9.57 -20.77 -8.36
CA PRO A 89 -10.55 -20.32 -9.33
C PRO A 89 -9.79 -19.36 -10.24
N THR A 90 -9.86 -19.57 -11.55
CA THR A 90 -9.57 -18.51 -12.50
C THR A 90 -10.57 -17.42 -12.17
N VAL A 91 -10.21 -16.53 -11.24
CA VAL A 91 -10.98 -15.35 -10.90
C VAL A 91 -10.90 -14.48 -12.14
N SER A 92 -11.85 -14.69 -13.04
CA SER A 92 -12.22 -13.62 -13.94
C SER A 92 -12.83 -12.54 -13.06
N LEU A 93 -12.45 -11.29 -13.30
CA LEU A 93 -13.14 -10.17 -12.69
C LEU A 93 -14.66 -10.31 -12.88
N ASP A 94 -15.09 -10.84 -14.03
CA ASP A 94 -16.49 -10.95 -14.41
C ASP A 94 -17.26 -12.05 -13.64
N ASP A 95 -16.58 -12.93 -12.91
CA ASP A 95 -17.20 -13.97 -12.06
C ASP A 95 -16.41 -14.15 -10.76
N VAL A 96 -16.64 -13.24 -9.80
CA VAL A 96 -16.02 -13.30 -8.47
C VAL A 96 -16.66 -14.44 -7.66
N PRO A 97 -15.90 -15.46 -7.23
CA PRO A 97 -16.40 -16.57 -6.41
C PRO A 97 -16.96 -16.12 -5.06
N GLU A 98 -17.99 -16.82 -4.56
CA GLU A 98 -18.70 -16.46 -3.31
C GLU A 98 -17.76 -16.34 -2.09
N ASN A 99 -16.75 -17.19 -2.00
CA ASN A 99 -15.75 -17.17 -0.93
C ASN A 99 -14.84 -15.93 -0.96
N LEU A 100 -14.85 -15.14 -2.04
CA LEU A 100 -14.19 -13.84 -2.14
C LEU A 100 -15.17 -12.67 -2.00
N ARG A 101 -16.49 -12.95 -2.06
CA ARG A 101 -17.55 -11.95 -1.88
C ARG A 101 -17.87 -11.71 -0.41
N THR A 102 -17.67 -12.70 0.44
CA THR A 102 -18.05 -12.68 1.85
C THR A 102 -16.84 -12.78 2.78
N LEU A 103 -16.96 -12.22 3.98
CA LEU A 103 -16.02 -12.42 5.08
C LEU A 103 -16.28 -13.79 5.74
N THR A 104 -15.38 -14.18 6.64
CA THR A 104 -15.48 -15.47 7.37
C THR A 104 -16.73 -15.58 8.25
N ASP A 105 -17.35 -14.46 8.61
CA ASP A 105 -18.60 -14.40 9.36
C ASP A 105 -19.86 -14.41 8.45
N GLY A 106 -19.68 -14.55 7.13
CA GLY A 106 -20.75 -14.57 6.14
C GLY A 106 -21.24 -13.18 5.71
N THR A 107 -20.70 -12.09 6.27
CA THR A 107 -21.10 -10.73 5.86
C THR A 107 -20.49 -10.36 4.50
N ASN A 108 -21.21 -9.53 3.74
CA ASN A 108 -20.74 -9.08 2.44
C ASN A 108 -19.47 -8.24 2.57
N PHE A 109 -18.44 -8.60 1.79
CA PHE A 109 -17.23 -7.82 1.60
C PHE A 109 -17.21 -7.15 0.24
N LEU A 110 -17.65 -7.83 -0.82
CA LEU A 110 -17.88 -7.23 -2.14
C LEU A 110 -19.19 -6.44 -2.09
N GLN A 111 -19.09 -5.12 -2.13
CA GLN A 111 -20.23 -4.20 -1.98
C GLN A 111 -20.69 -3.63 -3.32
N HIS A 112 -19.80 -3.60 -4.32
CA HIS A 112 -20.14 -3.19 -5.67
C HIS A 112 -19.33 -3.99 -6.69
N SER A 113 -20.01 -4.47 -7.74
CA SER A 113 -19.44 -5.30 -8.79
C SER A 113 -20.06 -4.93 -10.13
N GLU A 114 -19.24 -4.43 -11.04
CA GLU A 114 -19.55 -4.27 -12.46
C GLU A 114 -18.29 -4.59 -13.29
N PRO A 115 -18.41 -4.95 -14.58
CA PRO A 115 -17.26 -5.32 -15.39
C PRO A 115 -16.13 -4.28 -15.36
N GLY A 116 -15.03 -4.62 -14.69
CA GLY A 116 -13.84 -3.78 -14.55
C GLY A 116 -13.86 -2.79 -13.38
N LEU A 117 -14.84 -2.85 -12.48
CA LEU A 117 -14.87 -2.13 -11.20
C LEU A 117 -15.45 -2.99 -10.09
N TYR A 118 -14.63 -3.28 -9.08
CA TYR A 118 -15.00 -4.08 -7.92
C TYR A 118 -14.58 -3.34 -6.67
N ILE A 119 -15.53 -3.12 -5.77
CA ILE A 119 -15.31 -2.35 -4.54
C ILE A 119 -15.62 -3.25 -3.36
N TYR A 120 -14.58 -3.51 -2.57
CA TYR A 120 -14.64 -4.34 -1.39
C TYR A 120 -14.47 -3.46 -0.15
N TYR A 121 -15.39 -3.59 0.80
CA TYR A 121 -15.26 -3.02 2.15
C TYR A 121 -16.18 -3.73 3.13
N SER A 122 -15.79 -3.70 4.40
CA SER A 122 -16.63 -4.16 5.50
C SER A 122 -17.26 -2.96 6.19
N LYS A 123 -18.59 -2.92 6.26
CA LYS A 123 -19.32 -1.89 7.01
C LYS A 123 -18.91 -1.88 8.48
N GLU A 124 -18.64 -3.05 9.04
CA GLU A 124 -18.17 -3.18 10.43
C GLU A 124 -16.77 -2.58 10.61
N THR A 125 -15.85 -2.76 9.65
CA THR A 125 -14.52 -2.11 9.71
C THR A 125 -14.64 -0.59 9.59
N VAL A 126 -15.51 -0.09 8.70
CA VAL A 126 -15.77 1.36 8.57
C VAL A 126 -16.36 1.91 9.87
N LYS A 127 -17.34 1.21 10.46
CA LYS A 127 -17.93 1.55 11.74
C LYS A 127 -16.89 1.57 12.85
N LYS A 128 -16.04 0.56 12.95
CA LYS A 128 -14.95 0.52 13.95
C LYS A 128 -13.98 1.68 13.76
N ALA A 129 -13.59 2.01 12.53
CA ALA A 129 -12.73 3.16 12.28
C ALA A 129 -13.40 4.46 12.77
N PHE A 130 -14.69 4.63 12.48
CA PHE A 130 -15.47 5.77 12.94
C PHE A 130 -15.57 5.84 14.48
N ASP A 131 -15.98 4.75 15.13
CA ASP A 131 -16.11 4.65 16.60
C ASP A 131 -14.76 4.91 17.31
N ASN A 132 -13.64 4.59 16.67
CA ASN A 132 -12.29 4.87 17.17
C ASN A 132 -11.77 6.27 16.80
N GLY A 133 -12.65 7.17 16.36
CA GLY A 133 -12.32 8.56 16.05
C GLY A 133 -11.56 8.70 14.75
N LEU A 134 -12.20 8.33 13.63
CA LEU A 134 -11.68 8.56 12.28
C LEU A 134 -11.43 10.07 12.05
N VAL A 135 -10.17 10.45 11.81
CA VAL A 135 -9.76 11.85 11.59
C VAL A 135 -9.34 12.14 10.16
N ALA A 136 -8.93 11.12 9.41
CA ALA A 136 -8.52 11.28 8.03
C ALA A 136 -8.77 10.05 7.17
N LEU A 137 -8.95 10.28 5.87
CA LEU A 137 -8.92 9.30 4.82
C LEU A 137 -7.64 9.51 4.00
N VAL A 138 -6.85 8.46 3.80
CA VAL A 138 -5.68 8.46 2.93
C VAL A 138 -5.97 7.55 1.75
N ALA A 139 -6.07 8.12 0.55
CA ALA A 139 -6.43 7.41 -0.66
C ALA A 139 -5.22 7.33 -1.60
N ASP A 140 -4.87 6.12 -2.05
CA ASP A 140 -3.68 5.89 -2.85
C ASP A 140 -3.87 4.68 -3.79
N GLY A 141 -3.19 4.70 -4.92
CA GLY A 141 -3.33 3.70 -5.98
C GLY A 141 -2.01 3.05 -6.37
N ILE A 142 -1.99 1.73 -6.47
CA ILE A 142 -0.88 0.98 -7.08
C ILE A 142 -1.27 0.55 -8.49
N HIS A 143 -0.33 0.74 -9.42
CA HIS A 143 -0.45 0.30 -10.81
C HIS A 143 0.23 -1.05 -11.03
N LYS A 144 -0.28 -1.82 -12.01
CA LYS A 144 0.29 -3.11 -12.44
C LYS A 144 0.28 -4.16 -11.33
N LEU A 145 -0.87 -4.34 -10.71
CA LEU A 145 -1.07 -5.45 -9.77
C LEU A 145 -1.76 -6.62 -10.45
N PRO A 146 -1.40 -7.86 -10.09
CA PRO A 146 -2.18 -9.04 -10.45
C PRO A 146 -3.57 -8.99 -9.78
N PRO A 147 -4.56 -9.72 -10.32
CA PRO A 147 -4.42 -10.73 -11.38
C PRO A 147 -4.21 -10.14 -12.78
N ASP A 148 -3.51 -10.88 -13.65
CA ASP A 148 -3.32 -10.57 -15.08
C ASP A 148 -4.66 -10.27 -15.79
N ALA A 149 -5.77 -10.77 -15.23
CA ALA A 149 -7.14 -10.48 -15.63
C ALA A 149 -7.51 -8.97 -15.57
N LEU A 150 -6.81 -8.13 -14.80
CA LEU A 150 -7.00 -6.68 -14.84
C LEU A 150 -6.31 -6.01 -16.05
N GLY A 151 -5.42 -6.72 -16.74
CA GLY A 151 -4.59 -6.19 -17.82
C GLY A 151 -3.52 -5.22 -17.32
N ASP A 152 -2.68 -4.73 -18.24
CA ASP A 152 -1.56 -3.82 -17.94
C ASP A 152 -1.99 -2.49 -17.30
N ASP A 153 -3.26 -2.11 -17.48
CA ASP A 153 -3.85 -0.88 -16.94
C ASP A 153 -4.53 -1.04 -15.58
N GLY A 154 -4.52 -2.26 -15.03
CA GLY A 154 -5.08 -2.59 -13.72
C GLY A 154 -4.56 -1.73 -12.57
N GLN A 155 -5.45 -1.41 -11.65
CA GLN A 155 -5.16 -0.67 -10.42
C GLN A 155 -5.83 -1.34 -9.22
N LEU A 156 -5.09 -1.42 -8.12
CA LEU A 156 -5.69 -1.47 -6.78
C LEU A 156 -5.63 -0.06 -6.21
N TYR A 157 -6.80 0.51 -5.98
CA TYR A 157 -6.94 1.76 -5.27
C TYR A 157 -7.45 1.47 -3.86
N THR A 158 -6.77 1.97 -2.85
CA THR A 158 -7.13 1.73 -1.44
C THR A 158 -7.40 3.03 -0.74
N ILE A 159 -8.42 3.03 0.10
CA ILE A 159 -8.69 4.12 1.02
C ILE A 159 -8.47 3.61 2.43
N HIS A 160 -7.59 4.28 3.14
CA HIS A 160 -7.22 4.01 4.51
C HIS A 160 -7.89 5.01 5.43
N GLY A 161 -8.49 4.54 6.51
CA GLY A 161 -8.99 5.38 7.59
C GLY A 161 -7.91 5.51 8.65
N VAL A 162 -7.53 6.75 8.98
CA VAL A 162 -6.64 7.04 10.09
C VAL A 162 -7.47 7.50 11.28
N CYS A 163 -7.41 6.72 12.36
CA CYS A 163 -8.15 6.94 13.59
C CYS A 163 -7.29 7.69 14.63
N ASN A 164 -7.89 8.06 15.75
CA ASN A 164 -7.17 8.66 16.87
C ASN A 164 -5.97 7.81 17.30
N GLY A 165 -4.88 8.49 17.70
CA GLY A 165 -3.61 7.83 17.98
C GLY A 165 -2.81 7.41 16.74
N GLY A 166 -3.25 7.77 15.53
CA GLY A 166 -2.55 7.50 14.28
C GLY A 166 -2.71 6.06 13.78
N ILE A 167 -3.73 5.34 14.27
CA ILE A 167 -4.00 3.96 13.85
C ILE A 167 -4.51 3.97 12.42
N ASP A 168 -3.78 3.28 11.55
CA ASP A 168 -4.13 3.10 10.14
C ASP A 168 -4.91 1.82 9.91
N VAL A 169 -6.01 1.91 9.17
CA VAL A 169 -6.81 0.76 8.77
C VAL A 169 -7.22 0.90 7.31
N PRO A 170 -6.86 -0.03 6.41
CA PRO A 170 -7.44 -0.06 5.07
C PRO A 170 -8.94 -0.38 5.18
N ILE A 171 -9.79 0.53 4.72
CA ILE A 171 -11.24 0.43 4.86
C ILE A 171 -11.94 0.15 3.52
N PHE A 172 -11.39 0.61 2.39
CA PHE A 172 -11.89 0.28 1.06
C PHE A 172 -10.77 -0.26 0.18
N HIS A 173 -11.09 -1.29 -0.60
CA HIS A 173 -10.22 -1.89 -1.61
C HIS A 173 -10.95 -1.88 -2.95
N VAL A 174 -10.41 -1.17 -3.92
CA VAL A 174 -11.02 -0.99 -5.24
C VAL A 174 -10.12 -1.62 -6.28
N LEU A 175 -10.62 -2.64 -6.96
CA LEU A 175 -9.98 -3.19 -8.15
C LEU A 175 -10.63 -2.58 -9.37
N THR A 176 -9.85 -1.89 -10.20
CA THR A 176 -10.37 -1.29 -11.42
C THR A 176 -9.42 -1.39 -12.60
N ARG A 177 -10.00 -1.52 -13.81
CA ARG A 177 -9.27 -1.36 -15.08
C ARG A 177 -9.25 0.10 -15.56
N ARG A 178 -10.01 1.00 -14.93
CA ARG A 178 -10.26 2.37 -15.44
C ARG A 178 -9.93 3.41 -14.38
N LYS A 179 -9.04 4.34 -14.72
CA LYS A 179 -8.58 5.44 -13.87
C LYS A 179 -9.19 6.76 -14.32
N ASN A 180 -10.52 6.83 -14.32
CA ASN A 180 -11.25 7.98 -14.82
C ASN A 180 -12.17 8.57 -13.73
N VAL A 181 -12.63 9.80 -13.96
CA VAL A 181 -13.42 10.55 -12.97
C VAL A 181 -14.67 9.76 -12.55
N THR A 182 -15.36 9.09 -13.49
CA THR A 182 -16.59 8.33 -13.21
C THR A 182 -16.36 7.22 -12.20
N VAL A 183 -15.26 6.47 -12.33
CA VAL A 183 -14.91 5.42 -11.36
C VAL A 183 -14.67 6.02 -9.98
N TYR A 184 -13.85 7.07 -9.89
CA TYR A 184 -13.58 7.69 -8.59
C TYR A 184 -14.82 8.34 -7.98
N LYS A 185 -15.74 8.90 -8.77
CA LYS A 185 -17.03 9.42 -8.26
C LYS A 185 -17.81 8.30 -7.58
N LYS A 186 -17.88 7.11 -8.21
CA LYS A 186 -18.54 5.95 -7.62
C LYS A 186 -17.90 5.56 -6.28
N VAL A 187 -16.56 5.49 -6.26
CA VAL A 187 -15.78 5.15 -5.06
C VAL A 187 -16.02 6.16 -3.92
N PHE A 188 -15.78 7.45 -4.16
CA PHE A 188 -15.94 8.48 -3.14
C PHE A 188 -17.40 8.70 -2.73
N GLY A 189 -18.35 8.45 -3.63
CA GLY A 189 -19.77 8.45 -3.33
C GLY A 189 -20.15 7.36 -2.32
N LEU A 190 -19.63 6.14 -2.46
CA LEU A 190 -19.84 5.07 -1.50
C LEU A 190 -19.19 5.38 -0.15
N VAL A 191 -17.95 5.88 -0.13
CA VAL A 191 -17.29 6.30 1.12
C VAL A 191 -18.12 7.35 1.85
N LYS A 192 -18.57 8.38 1.12
CA LYS A 192 -19.44 9.43 1.67
C LYS A 192 -20.72 8.84 2.27
N GLN A 193 -21.38 7.94 1.54
CA GLN A 193 -22.64 7.33 1.99
C GLN A 193 -22.46 6.54 3.29
N GLU A 194 -21.41 5.73 3.39
CA GLU A 194 -21.15 4.95 4.61
C GLU A 194 -20.83 5.86 5.80
N LEU A 195 -20.03 6.91 5.60
CA LEU A 195 -19.72 7.88 6.65
C LEU A 195 -20.97 8.65 7.12
N LEU A 196 -21.83 9.11 6.19
CA LEU A 196 -23.07 9.80 6.54
C LEU A 196 -24.06 8.87 7.26
N THR A 197 -24.10 7.59 6.90
CA THR A 197 -24.93 6.59 7.59
C THR A 197 -24.52 6.41 9.05
N LEU A 198 -23.24 6.60 9.36
CA LEU A 198 -22.69 6.57 10.73
C LEU A 198 -22.86 7.91 11.46
N GLY A 199 -23.42 8.94 10.82
CA GLY A 199 -23.59 10.27 11.40
C GLY A 199 -22.32 11.12 11.41
N ALA A 200 -21.35 10.82 10.52
CA ALA A 200 -20.11 11.58 10.46
C ALA A 200 -20.30 12.99 9.91
N ASP A 201 -19.64 13.96 10.55
CA ASP A 201 -19.44 15.31 9.99
C ASP A 201 -18.23 15.28 9.04
N LEU A 202 -18.51 15.38 7.73
CA LEU A 202 -17.48 15.34 6.70
C LEU A 202 -16.55 16.55 6.75
N THR A 203 -16.95 17.67 7.38
CA THR A 203 -16.08 18.85 7.52
C THR A 203 -14.91 18.58 8.49
N GLY A 204 -15.08 17.63 9.41
CA GLY A 204 -14.06 17.20 10.35
C GLY A 204 -13.08 16.13 9.82
N ILE A 205 -13.35 15.55 8.65
CA ILE A 205 -12.54 14.44 8.10
C ILE A 205 -11.63 14.98 7.01
N ARG A 206 -10.31 14.89 7.22
CA ARG A 206 -9.32 15.25 6.20
C ARG A 206 -9.27 14.17 5.12
N VAL A 207 -9.22 14.53 3.84
CA VAL A 207 -9.06 13.58 2.73
C VAL A 207 -7.75 13.86 2.01
N ILE A 208 -6.80 12.94 2.16
CA ILE A 208 -5.44 13.04 1.65
C ILE A 208 -5.29 12.09 0.47
N LEU A 209 -4.94 12.61 -0.69
CA LEU A 209 -4.78 11.83 -1.91
C LEU A 209 -3.54 12.25 -2.71
N ASP A 210 -3.16 11.45 -3.69
CA ASP A 210 -2.15 11.84 -4.67
C ASP A 210 -2.65 12.97 -5.61
N PHE A 211 -1.81 13.38 -6.55
CA PHE A 211 -2.14 14.45 -7.50
C PHE A 211 -2.77 13.92 -8.80
N GLU A 212 -3.52 12.81 -8.72
CA GLU A 212 -4.26 12.31 -9.86
C GLU A 212 -5.49 13.19 -10.13
N ARG A 213 -5.54 13.79 -11.32
CA ARG A 213 -6.62 14.74 -11.70
C ARG A 213 -8.00 14.11 -11.63
N ALA A 214 -8.12 12.82 -12.00
CA ALA A 214 -9.39 12.12 -12.01
C ALA A 214 -9.95 11.90 -10.60
N ALA A 215 -9.11 11.41 -9.69
CA ALA A 215 -9.45 11.24 -8.28
C ALA A 215 -9.76 12.59 -7.61
N LEU A 216 -8.97 13.62 -7.90
CA LEU A 216 -9.19 14.96 -7.36
C LEU A 216 -10.50 15.60 -7.82
N ALA A 217 -10.85 15.45 -9.10
CA ALA A 217 -12.13 15.96 -9.60
C ALA A 217 -13.31 15.25 -8.94
N ALA A 218 -13.21 13.93 -8.76
CA ALA A 218 -14.28 13.15 -8.12
C ALA A 218 -14.43 13.48 -6.62
N VAL A 219 -13.34 13.55 -5.86
CA VAL A 219 -13.43 13.80 -4.41
C VAL A 219 -14.02 15.17 -4.10
N LYS A 220 -13.74 16.19 -4.93
CA LYS A 220 -14.31 17.55 -4.83
C LYS A 220 -15.83 17.60 -5.00
N GLU A 221 -16.45 16.60 -5.63
CA GLU A 221 -17.91 16.52 -5.75
C GLU A 221 -18.56 15.86 -4.53
N HIS A 222 -17.80 15.10 -3.73
CA HIS A 222 -18.33 14.35 -2.60
C HIS A 222 -17.98 14.96 -1.24
N PHE A 223 -16.81 15.57 -1.12
CA PHE A 223 -16.28 16.13 0.13
C PHE A 223 -16.09 17.66 0.06
N PRO A 224 -16.18 18.38 1.19
CA PRO A 224 -15.88 19.81 1.23
C PRO A 224 -14.45 20.11 0.76
N SER A 225 -14.27 21.21 0.02
CA SER A 225 -12.98 21.57 -0.57
C SER A 225 -11.88 21.79 0.48
N ASP A 226 -12.24 22.35 1.64
CA ASP A 226 -11.29 22.66 2.73
C ASP A 226 -10.73 21.40 3.43
N CYS A 227 -11.40 20.26 3.26
CA CYS A 227 -10.98 18.97 3.81
C CYS A 227 -9.99 18.24 2.91
N ILE A 228 -9.90 18.63 1.64
CA ILE A 228 -9.13 17.93 0.62
C ILE A 228 -7.68 18.41 0.64
N GLU A 229 -6.75 17.45 0.66
CA GLU A 229 -5.33 17.73 0.74
C GLU A 229 -4.53 16.84 -0.22
N GLY A 230 -3.55 17.42 -0.89
CA GLY A 230 -2.59 16.67 -1.69
C GLY A 230 -1.50 16.03 -0.81
N CYS A 231 -1.03 14.84 -1.14
CA CYS A 231 0.00 14.16 -0.39
C CYS A 231 1.37 14.84 -0.52
N GLY A 232 2.02 15.18 0.60
CA GLY A 232 3.33 15.82 0.62
C GLY A 232 4.48 14.95 0.08
N PHE A 233 4.34 13.63 0.17
CA PHE A 233 5.31 12.70 -0.43
C PHE A 233 5.22 12.72 -1.96
N HIS A 234 4.00 12.60 -2.51
CA HIS A 234 3.77 12.70 -3.95
C HIS A 234 4.15 14.08 -4.50
N LEU A 235 4.00 15.15 -3.71
CA LEU A 235 4.48 16.49 -4.05
C LEU A 235 6.00 16.50 -4.18
N ALA A 236 6.70 16.00 -3.16
CA ALA A 236 8.16 15.93 -3.16
C ALA A 236 8.67 15.11 -4.35
N GLN A 237 8.01 13.99 -4.67
CA GLN A 237 8.31 13.22 -5.87
C GLN A 237 8.12 14.03 -7.15
N ALA A 238 6.98 14.70 -7.31
CA ALA A 238 6.66 15.50 -8.50
C ALA A 238 7.71 16.60 -8.71
N TRP A 239 8.04 17.35 -7.66
CA TRP A 239 9.05 18.42 -7.70
C TRP A 239 10.45 17.87 -8.01
N ASN A 240 10.85 16.77 -7.36
CA ASN A 240 12.15 16.15 -7.64
C ASN A 240 12.23 15.61 -9.09
N ARG A 241 11.17 14.99 -9.61
CA ARG A 241 11.10 14.52 -11.01
C ARG A 241 11.21 15.68 -11.99
N LYS A 242 10.50 16.78 -11.76
CA LYS A 242 10.59 17.97 -12.61
C LYS A 242 11.99 18.60 -12.57
N ALA A 243 12.58 18.73 -11.39
CA ALA A 243 13.95 19.24 -11.24
C ALA A 243 14.97 18.35 -11.95
N LEU A 244 14.77 17.02 -11.92
CA LEU A 244 15.58 16.07 -12.68
C LEU A 244 15.41 16.26 -14.20
N SER A 245 14.17 16.37 -14.70
CA SER A 245 13.92 16.53 -16.14
C SER A 245 14.49 17.82 -16.72
N LEU A 246 14.57 18.87 -15.91
CA LEU A 246 15.19 20.15 -16.28
C LEU A 246 16.73 20.14 -16.07
N GLY A 247 17.29 19.05 -15.55
CA GLY A 247 18.73 18.93 -15.26
C GLY A 247 19.22 19.77 -14.09
N LEU A 248 18.34 20.28 -13.21
CA LEU A 248 18.74 21.09 -12.03
C LEU A 248 19.46 20.25 -10.99
N ARG A 249 19.16 18.94 -10.90
CA ARG A 249 19.77 18.07 -9.88
C ARG A 249 21.30 18.09 -9.96
N ASN A 250 21.85 18.18 -11.17
CA ASN A 250 23.29 18.28 -11.40
C ASN A 250 23.87 19.65 -11.02
N GLU A 251 23.04 20.70 -11.08
CA GLU A 251 23.43 22.07 -10.71
C GLU A 251 23.41 22.32 -9.21
N MET A 252 22.65 21.53 -8.44
CA MET A 252 22.59 21.62 -6.97
C MET A 252 23.89 21.21 -6.25
N LYS A 253 24.96 20.90 -7.00
CA LYS A 253 26.32 20.82 -6.45
C LYS A 253 26.85 22.21 -6.07
N ASP A 254 26.36 23.25 -6.72
CA ASP A 254 26.61 24.64 -6.34
C ASP A 254 25.72 25.03 -5.15
N VAL A 255 26.32 25.61 -4.11
CA VAL A 255 25.64 25.96 -2.86
C VAL A 255 24.54 27.00 -3.04
N GLN A 256 24.67 27.92 -4.01
CA GLN A 256 23.68 28.96 -4.27
C GLN A 256 22.41 28.36 -4.89
N VAL A 257 22.59 27.42 -5.84
CA VAL A 257 21.49 26.68 -6.46
C VAL A 257 20.80 25.79 -5.42
N LEU A 258 21.58 25.10 -4.58
CA LEU A 258 21.04 24.27 -3.51
C LEU A 258 20.23 25.10 -2.49
N ARG A 259 20.74 26.26 -2.07
CA ARG A 259 20.02 27.18 -1.16
C ARG A 259 18.70 27.66 -1.75
N TRP A 260 18.71 28.08 -3.02
CA TRP A 260 17.47 28.46 -3.72
C TRP A 260 16.47 27.30 -3.76
N TRP A 261 16.93 26.09 -4.11
CA TRP A 261 16.09 24.90 -4.15
C TRP A 261 15.48 24.55 -2.80
N LEU A 262 16.25 24.66 -1.71
CA LEU A 262 15.76 24.44 -0.35
C LEU A 262 14.75 25.50 0.08
N ALA A 263 14.94 26.76 -0.31
CA ALA A 263 13.97 27.81 -0.06
C ALA A 263 12.63 27.53 -0.76
N VAL A 264 12.67 27.11 -2.04
CA VAL A 264 11.47 26.68 -2.78
C VAL A 264 10.81 25.47 -2.13
N LYS A 265 11.60 24.46 -1.72
CA LYS A 265 11.09 23.29 -0.99
C LYS A 265 10.43 23.65 0.34
N GLY A 266 10.90 24.71 1.00
CA GLY A 266 10.35 25.22 2.24
C GLY A 266 8.94 25.80 2.11
N LEU A 267 8.49 26.17 0.89
CA LEU A 267 7.17 26.76 0.65
C LEU A 267 6.02 25.87 1.17
N ILE A 268 6.17 24.55 1.07
CA ILE A 268 5.17 23.60 1.58
C ILE A 268 4.86 23.81 3.07
N PHE A 269 5.81 24.31 3.86
CA PHE A 269 5.68 24.52 5.30
C PHE A 269 5.36 25.97 5.67
N LEU A 270 5.12 26.84 4.70
CA LEU A 270 4.80 28.25 4.96
C LEU A 270 3.32 28.52 4.71
N PRO A 271 2.70 29.43 5.49
CA PRO A 271 1.38 29.92 5.16
C PRO A 271 1.36 30.58 3.77
N PRO A 272 0.29 30.42 2.97
CA PRO A 272 0.21 30.98 1.62
C PRO A 272 0.52 32.48 1.53
N HIS A 273 0.05 33.27 2.50
CA HIS A 273 0.27 34.72 2.54
C HIS A 273 1.75 35.12 2.76
N LEU A 274 2.63 34.20 3.15
CA LEU A 274 4.07 34.45 3.29
C LEU A 274 4.87 34.02 2.06
N HIS A 275 4.29 33.24 1.13
CA HIS A 275 5.00 32.79 -0.07
C HIS A 275 5.46 33.97 -0.92
N THR A 276 4.59 34.97 -1.10
CA THR A 276 4.87 36.20 -1.85
C THR A 276 5.95 37.08 -1.20
N LYS A 277 6.30 36.86 0.07
CA LYS A 277 7.38 37.58 0.74
C LYS A 277 8.76 36.96 0.49
N LEU A 278 8.83 35.76 -0.08
CA LEU A 278 10.10 35.09 -0.36
C LEU A 278 10.66 35.52 -1.71
N PRO A 279 11.88 36.07 -1.78
CA PRO A 279 12.49 36.42 -3.07
C PRO A 279 12.62 35.22 -4.02
N ALA A 280 12.89 34.03 -3.47
CA ALA A 280 13.04 32.79 -4.22
C ALA A 280 11.76 32.31 -4.91
N PHE A 281 10.59 32.80 -4.49
CA PHE A 281 9.29 32.51 -5.09
C PHE A 281 9.09 33.26 -6.42
N HIS A 282 9.61 34.49 -6.50
CA HIS A 282 9.45 35.36 -7.67
C HIS A 282 10.54 35.16 -8.72
N ARG A 283 11.77 34.88 -8.29
CA ARG A 283 12.92 34.70 -9.19
C ARG A 283 14.00 33.82 -8.58
N PRO A 284 14.86 33.18 -9.40
CA PRO A 284 16.05 32.52 -8.90
C PRO A 284 16.93 33.51 -8.12
N THR A 285 17.34 33.14 -6.91
CA THR A 285 18.23 33.97 -6.06
C THR A 285 19.70 33.78 -6.41
N ILE A 286 19.99 33.41 -7.66
CA ILE A 286 21.33 33.21 -8.22
C ILE A 286 21.57 34.23 -9.34
N ALA A 287 22.84 34.48 -9.68
CA ALA A 287 23.19 35.45 -10.73
C ALA A 287 22.57 35.06 -12.09
N ARG A 288 22.12 36.04 -12.87
CA ARG A 288 21.57 35.82 -14.22
C ARG A 288 22.55 35.18 -15.19
N SER A 289 23.84 35.43 -15.02
CA SER A 289 24.92 34.80 -15.78
C SER A 289 25.19 33.34 -15.38
N HIS A 290 24.62 32.86 -14.27
CA HIS A 290 24.83 31.51 -13.81
C HIS A 290 24.14 30.51 -14.75
N ARG A 291 24.85 29.45 -15.17
CA ARG A 291 24.35 28.45 -16.13
C ARG A 291 23.03 27.77 -15.71
N ALA A 292 22.75 27.71 -14.42
CA ALA A 292 21.53 27.13 -13.86
C ALA A 292 20.34 28.11 -13.79
N TYR A 293 20.54 29.41 -14.06
CA TYR A 293 19.50 30.43 -13.90
C TYR A 293 18.25 30.10 -14.70
N LYS A 294 18.41 29.78 -16.00
CA LYS A 294 17.27 29.45 -16.86
C LYS A 294 16.51 28.22 -16.38
N LYS A 295 17.25 27.17 -15.95
CA LYS A 295 16.65 25.96 -15.38
C LYS A 295 15.83 26.26 -14.11
N CYS A 296 16.33 27.14 -13.23
CA CYS A 296 15.61 27.57 -12.04
C CYS A 296 14.33 28.36 -12.39
N GLU A 297 14.41 29.24 -13.39
CA GLU A 297 13.27 29.98 -13.92
C GLU A 297 12.19 29.05 -14.49
N ASP A 298 12.58 28.06 -15.30
CA ASP A 298 11.66 27.07 -15.88
C ASP A 298 10.99 26.19 -14.79
N PHE A 299 11.66 25.96 -13.67
CA PHE A 299 11.05 25.30 -12.52
C PHE A 299 10.04 26.21 -11.82
N LEU A 300 10.32 27.51 -11.66
CA LEU A 300 9.36 28.46 -11.10
C LEU A 300 8.12 28.59 -11.98
N GLU A 301 8.28 28.66 -13.30
CA GLU A 301 7.14 28.68 -14.22
C GLU A 301 6.26 27.43 -14.04
N TYR A 302 6.88 26.25 -13.92
CA TYR A 302 6.17 25.03 -13.58
C TYR A 302 5.49 25.11 -12.20
N LEU A 303 6.19 25.65 -11.20
CA LEU A 303 5.67 25.79 -9.84
C LEU A 303 4.38 26.62 -9.85
N HIS A 304 4.41 27.81 -10.47
CA HIS A 304 3.27 28.70 -10.58
C HIS A 304 2.13 28.04 -11.37
N LYS A 305 2.40 27.63 -12.61
CA LYS A 305 1.39 27.08 -13.54
C LYS A 305 0.66 25.84 -13.02
N VAL A 306 1.33 24.99 -12.24
CA VAL A 306 0.77 23.70 -11.81
C VAL A 306 0.22 23.76 -10.39
N TRP A 307 0.87 24.50 -9.49
CA TRP A 307 0.58 24.45 -8.06
C TRP A 307 -0.07 25.71 -7.52
N TYR A 308 0.17 26.89 -8.10
CA TYR A 308 -0.46 28.14 -7.66
C TYR A 308 -1.66 28.50 -8.53
N ASP A 309 -1.50 28.51 -9.86
CA ASP A 309 -2.56 28.92 -10.81
C ASP A 309 -3.22 27.70 -11.49
N GLY A 310 -2.86 26.50 -11.02
CA GLY A 310 -3.10 25.25 -11.70
C GLY A 310 -4.14 24.35 -11.02
N PRO A 311 -4.27 23.10 -11.50
CA PRO A 311 -5.30 22.17 -11.02
C PRO A 311 -5.12 21.76 -9.54
N PHE A 312 -3.94 22.01 -8.95
CA PHE A 312 -3.62 21.64 -7.58
C PHE A 312 -3.58 22.84 -6.62
N GLU A 313 -4.04 24.02 -7.06
CA GLU A 313 -4.18 25.18 -6.19
C GLU A 313 -4.92 24.82 -4.90
N GLY A 314 -4.44 25.38 -3.77
CA GLY A 314 -5.10 25.25 -2.47
C GLY A 314 -4.81 23.95 -1.70
N ILE A 315 -4.37 22.86 -2.36
CA ILE A 315 -4.31 21.54 -1.72
C ILE A 315 -2.91 21.03 -1.41
N TRP A 316 -1.85 21.58 -2.01
CA TRP A 316 -0.50 21.00 -1.94
C TRP A 316 0.32 21.42 -0.72
N TYR A 317 0.03 22.58 -0.11
CA TYR A 317 0.78 23.06 1.05
C TYR A 317 0.39 22.31 2.34
N LYS A 318 1.34 22.21 3.27
CA LYS A 318 1.23 21.50 4.56
C LYS A 318 1.41 22.42 5.76
N TRP A 319 1.20 23.71 5.57
CA TRP A 319 1.11 24.68 6.66
C TRP A 319 0.05 24.25 7.69
N ASN A 320 0.40 24.35 8.98
CA ASN A 320 -0.44 23.98 10.11
C ASN A 320 -0.90 22.50 10.17
N LYS A 321 -0.38 21.62 9.29
CA LYS A 321 -0.62 20.18 9.38
C LYS A 321 0.53 19.59 10.19
N LYS A 322 0.31 19.11 11.41
CA LYS A 322 1.39 18.53 12.26
C LYS A 322 1.57 17.03 12.05
N GLU A 323 0.48 16.34 11.67
CA GLU A 323 0.43 14.90 11.45
C GLU A 323 -0.19 14.58 10.09
N LEU A 324 0.10 13.39 9.54
CA LEU A 324 -0.41 12.91 8.25
C LEU A 324 -0.13 13.90 7.10
N ARG A 325 1.15 14.25 6.94
CA ARG A 325 1.61 15.06 5.80
C ARG A 325 1.84 14.24 4.52
N THR A 326 1.91 12.92 4.65
CA THR A 326 2.35 11.97 3.61
C THR A 326 1.44 10.75 3.53
N SER A 327 1.39 10.09 2.38
CA SER A 327 0.74 8.79 2.14
C SER A 327 1.63 7.59 2.49
N ASN A 328 2.76 7.80 3.17
CA ASN A 328 3.71 6.73 3.55
C ASN A 328 3.03 5.49 4.15
N ILE A 329 1.93 5.70 4.86
CA ILE A 329 1.10 4.67 5.47
C ILE A 329 0.47 3.76 4.39
N ALA A 330 -0.27 4.33 3.44
CA ALA A 330 -0.83 3.60 2.30
C ALA A 330 0.27 2.96 1.44
N GLU A 331 1.37 3.67 1.20
CA GLU A 331 2.51 3.13 0.46
C GLU A 331 3.21 1.95 1.16
N SER A 332 3.26 1.94 2.49
CA SER A 332 3.85 0.83 3.25
C SER A 332 3.01 -0.44 3.09
N TYR A 333 1.68 -0.29 3.14
CA TYR A 333 0.74 -1.35 2.82
C TYR A 333 0.90 -1.82 1.38
N HIS A 334 1.06 -0.89 0.44
CA HIS A 334 1.29 -1.17 -0.97
C HIS A 334 2.60 -1.92 -1.25
N LYS A 335 3.70 -1.51 -0.64
CA LYS A 335 5.00 -2.21 -0.71
C LYS A 335 4.90 -3.63 -0.17
N TYR A 336 4.14 -3.83 0.90
CA TYR A 336 3.88 -5.16 1.44
C TYR A 336 3.08 -6.02 0.47
N CYS A 337 2.04 -5.46 -0.16
CA CYS A 337 1.30 -6.12 -1.25
C CYS A 337 2.25 -6.49 -2.39
N HIS A 338 3.05 -5.56 -2.93
CA HIS A 338 4.00 -5.85 -4.02
C HIS A 338 5.07 -6.89 -3.65
N HIS A 339 5.69 -6.79 -2.48
CA HIS A 339 6.73 -7.74 -2.05
C HIS A 339 6.17 -9.16 -1.88
N ARG A 340 4.91 -9.28 -1.46
CA ARG A 340 4.21 -10.57 -1.39
C ARG A 340 3.89 -11.18 -2.74
N HIS A 341 3.81 -10.38 -3.80
CA HIS A 341 3.57 -10.85 -5.17
C HIS A 341 4.88 -11.14 -5.94
N LEU A 342 5.92 -10.31 -5.80
CA LEU A 342 7.21 -10.51 -6.50
C LEU A 342 8.08 -11.63 -5.90
N THR A 343 7.75 -12.09 -4.69
CA THR A 343 8.36 -13.27 -4.06
C THR A 343 7.49 -14.54 -4.16
N ALA A 344 6.36 -14.45 -4.86
CA ALA A 344 5.53 -15.59 -5.26
C ALA A 344 6.06 -16.19 -6.57
#